data_AF-A0A1Y2DQQ0-F1
#
_entry.id   AF-A0A1Y2DQQ0-F1
#
_cell.length_a   1.000
_cell.length_b   1.000
_cell.length_c   1.000
_cell.angle_alpha   90.00
_cell.angle_beta   90.00
_cell.angle_gamma   90.00
#
_symmetry.space_group_name_H-M   'P 1'
#
loop_
_entity.id
_entity.type
_entity.pdbx_description
1 polymer ?
#
loop_
_entity_poly.entity_id
_entity_poly.type
_entity_poly.pdbx_seq_one_letter_code
_entity_poly.pdbx_strand_id
1 'polypeptide(L)'
;MEHGFEALPCEGTEGACVNSWLAISTNAFELFAQRWQADSGTCNGGLKWQYNPSSMGYYYKNSVTNGGFFQTAARLARYTGNQTFADWAGRIWDWSTGVGLVSAGFHVFDGAGDADTANCSEISQDQWSYNAATYLHGAANMYAFSSGDEQTKWETRVLGLLGAANATFFSPEADAIGVMYEQNCEKTATCTTDQTSFKSSLARWLGRTAVLVPSTSQTIMGLLQTSAQAAASGCDGYGNSTCGMKWWANGFDGQSDLGVQLSALEVVLSLLVASAPGVAVPVAA
;
A
#
# COMPACT_ATOMS: atom_id res chain seq x y z
N MET A 1 14.72 4.85 -8.09
CA MET A 1 15.17 4.93 -6.68
C MET A 1 15.42 3.56 -6.09
N GLU A 2 14.39 2.74 -5.81
CA GLU A 2 14.52 1.56 -4.92
C GLU A 2 15.40 0.40 -5.40
N HIS A 3 15.74 0.32 -6.69
CA HIS A 3 16.63 -0.72 -7.22
C HIS A 3 17.77 -0.11 -8.07
N GLY A 4 18.12 1.15 -7.83
CA GLY A 4 19.20 1.81 -8.57
C GLY A 4 18.91 2.03 -10.06
N PHE A 5 17.63 2.12 -10.46
CA PHE A 5 17.25 2.46 -11.83
C PHE A 5 17.94 3.73 -12.32
N GLU A 6 18.28 3.73 -13.61
CA GLU A 6 18.85 4.89 -14.29
C GLU A 6 17.97 6.12 -14.09
N ALA A 7 18.61 7.28 -13.93
CA ALA A 7 17.92 8.56 -13.88
C ALA A 7 17.20 8.78 -15.22
N LEU A 8 16.04 9.47 -15.23
CA LEU A 8 15.41 9.82 -16.51
C LEU A 8 16.36 10.71 -17.33
N PRO A 9 16.40 10.53 -18.67
CA PRO A 9 17.13 11.44 -19.54
C PRO A 9 16.58 12.86 -19.41
N CYS A 10 17.46 13.84 -19.21
CA CYS A 10 17.12 15.25 -19.00
C CYS A 10 17.56 16.13 -20.17
N GLU A 11 17.36 15.69 -21.40
CA GLU A 11 17.60 16.55 -22.57
C GLU A 11 16.53 17.66 -22.64
N GLY A 12 16.94 18.92 -22.48
CA GLY A 12 16.14 20.09 -22.85
C GLY A 12 15.40 20.85 -21.74
N THR A 13 15.64 20.57 -20.45
CA THR A 13 15.00 21.31 -19.34
C THR A 13 16.04 22.06 -18.47
N GLU A 14 15.76 23.34 -18.16
CA GLU A 14 16.56 24.13 -17.22
C GLU A 14 16.33 23.64 -15.77
N GLY A 15 17.39 23.11 -15.12
CA GLY A 15 17.37 22.69 -13.71
C GLY A 15 18.36 21.56 -13.40
N ALA A 16 18.83 21.49 -12.15
CA ALA A 16 19.71 20.41 -11.69
C ALA A 16 18.93 19.09 -11.57
N CYS A 17 19.03 18.23 -12.57
CA CYS A 17 18.33 16.96 -12.70
C CYS A 17 18.96 15.85 -11.82
N VAL A 18 19.10 16.09 -10.52
CA VAL A 18 19.61 15.10 -9.55
C VAL A 18 18.55 13.98 -9.40
N ASN A 19 18.70 12.88 -10.16
CA ASN A 19 17.77 11.74 -10.27
C ASN A 19 16.27 12.15 -10.31
N SER A 20 15.74 12.38 -11.50
CA SER A 20 14.35 12.80 -11.75
C SER A 20 13.27 12.02 -10.97
N TRP A 21 13.45 10.73 -10.70
CA TRP A 21 12.51 9.96 -9.89
C TRP A 21 12.50 10.37 -8.41
N LEU A 22 13.67 10.70 -7.87
CA LEU A 22 13.79 11.29 -6.53
C LEU A 22 13.18 12.68 -6.52
N ALA A 23 13.50 13.53 -7.50
CA ALA A 23 12.91 14.87 -7.60
C ALA A 23 11.38 14.84 -7.67
N ILE A 24 10.78 13.98 -8.51
CA ILE A 24 9.32 13.81 -8.59
C ILE A 24 8.75 13.39 -7.23
N SER A 25 9.40 12.45 -6.56
CA SER A 25 8.92 11.93 -5.27
C SER A 25 9.03 12.96 -4.14
N THR A 26 10.12 13.72 -4.11
CA THR A 26 10.33 14.82 -3.15
C THR A 26 9.32 15.94 -3.40
N ASN A 27 9.10 16.35 -4.65
CA ASN A 27 8.10 17.37 -4.98
C ASN A 27 6.68 16.93 -4.61
N ALA A 28 6.34 15.66 -4.86
CA ALA A 28 5.05 15.10 -4.44
C ALA A 28 4.91 15.13 -2.92
N PHE A 29 5.94 14.72 -2.18
CA PHE A 29 5.98 14.81 -0.72
C PHE A 29 5.77 16.23 -0.21
N GLU A 30 6.46 17.22 -0.78
CA GLU A 30 6.35 18.62 -0.38
C GLU A 30 4.93 19.15 -0.60
N LEU A 31 4.31 18.83 -1.74
CA LEU A 31 2.93 19.19 -2.03
C LEU A 31 1.96 18.52 -1.04
N PHE A 32 2.17 17.24 -0.70
CA PHE A 32 1.36 16.53 0.27
C PHE A 32 1.51 17.12 1.67
N ALA A 33 2.73 17.44 2.11
CA ALA A 33 2.99 18.08 3.39
C ALA A 33 2.30 19.45 3.51
N GLN A 34 2.39 20.27 2.46
CA GLN A 34 1.74 21.58 2.41
C GLN A 34 0.21 21.45 2.50
N ARG A 35 -0.39 20.53 1.75
CA ARG A 35 -1.84 20.29 1.78
C ARG A 35 -2.31 19.76 3.13
N TRP A 36 -1.59 18.80 3.70
CA TRP A 36 -1.91 18.24 5.02
C TRP A 36 -1.97 19.34 6.08
N GLN A 37 -1.04 20.29 6.04
CA GLN A 37 -1.05 21.46 6.94
C GLN A 37 -2.22 22.40 6.65
N ALA A 38 -2.50 22.71 5.38
CA ALA A 38 -3.63 23.56 5.00
C ALA A 38 -4.98 22.96 5.45
N ASP A 39 -5.11 21.63 5.41
CA ASP A 39 -6.31 20.89 5.78
C ASP A 39 -6.36 20.54 7.29
N SER A 40 -5.44 21.04 8.13
CA SER A 40 -5.37 20.68 9.55
C SER A 40 -6.45 21.32 10.44
N GLY A 41 -7.26 22.23 9.89
CA GLY A 41 -8.39 22.85 10.62
C GLY A 41 -9.49 21.85 11.02
N THR A 42 -9.53 20.69 10.38
CA THR A 42 -10.43 19.57 10.67
C THR A 42 -9.62 18.30 10.90
N CYS A 43 -10.13 17.40 11.74
CA CYS A 43 -9.54 16.11 12.09
C CYS A 43 -8.09 16.20 12.62
N ASN A 44 -7.64 17.37 13.08
CA ASN A 44 -6.27 17.63 13.53
C ASN A 44 -5.19 17.25 12.49
N GLY A 45 -5.52 17.37 11.20
CA GLY A 45 -4.63 16.98 10.10
C GLY A 45 -5.32 16.04 9.11
N GLY A 46 -4.50 15.40 8.27
CA GLY A 46 -4.94 14.44 7.28
C GLY A 46 -5.21 15.07 5.92
N LEU A 47 -4.74 14.41 4.87
CA LEU A 47 -5.07 14.77 3.50
C LEU A 47 -6.51 14.41 3.18
N LYS A 48 -7.19 15.35 2.53
CA LYS A 48 -8.43 15.12 1.81
C LYS A 48 -8.18 14.28 0.55
N TRP A 49 -9.13 13.40 0.24
CA TRP A 49 -9.06 12.51 -0.93
C TRP A 49 -8.94 13.31 -2.23
N GLN A 50 -9.79 14.30 -2.42
CA GLN A 50 -9.75 15.13 -3.63
C GLN A 50 -8.82 16.32 -3.49
N TYR A 51 -8.18 16.69 -4.60
CA TYR A 51 -7.40 17.92 -4.69
C TYR A 51 -8.32 19.15 -4.87
N ASN A 52 -9.32 19.05 -5.74
CA ASN A 52 -10.21 20.16 -6.07
C ASN A 52 -11.38 20.25 -5.06
N PRO A 53 -11.61 21.40 -4.41
CA PRO A 53 -12.74 21.62 -3.51
C PRO A 53 -14.13 21.29 -4.08
N SER A 54 -14.29 21.38 -5.40
CA SER A 54 -15.57 21.10 -6.07
C SER A 54 -15.80 19.62 -6.39
N SER A 55 -14.80 18.76 -6.19
CA SER A 55 -14.92 17.32 -6.48
C SER A 55 -15.67 16.58 -5.37
N MET A 56 -16.50 15.60 -5.77
CA MET A 56 -17.11 14.68 -4.82
C MET A 56 -16.04 13.93 -4.03
N GLY A 57 -16.14 13.93 -2.70
CA GLY A 57 -15.14 13.35 -1.80
C GLY A 57 -14.08 14.33 -1.31
N TYR A 58 -14.16 15.63 -1.63
CA TYR A 58 -13.24 16.62 -1.04
C TYR A 58 -13.33 16.67 0.49
N TYR A 59 -14.52 16.50 1.05
CA TYR A 59 -14.71 16.46 2.49
C TYR A 59 -14.53 15.06 3.09
N TYR A 60 -13.77 14.19 2.42
CA TYR A 60 -13.47 12.84 2.87
C TYR A 60 -11.97 12.67 3.04
N LYS A 61 -11.53 12.34 4.25
CA LYS A 61 -10.12 12.02 4.57
C LYS A 61 -10.01 10.51 4.70
N ASN A 62 -9.27 9.89 3.78
CA ASN A 62 -9.27 8.44 3.62
C ASN A 62 -7.88 7.82 3.76
N SER A 63 -7.88 6.50 3.99
CA SER A 63 -6.69 5.71 4.24
C SER A 63 -5.78 5.59 3.03
N VAL A 64 -6.31 5.46 1.82
CA VAL A 64 -5.44 5.35 0.63
C VAL A 64 -4.62 6.62 0.41
N THR A 65 -5.22 7.80 0.59
CA THR A 65 -4.52 9.08 0.38
C THR A 65 -3.44 9.28 1.45
N ASN A 66 -3.79 9.05 2.72
CA ASN A 66 -2.87 9.26 3.83
C ASN A 66 -1.83 8.13 3.94
N GLY A 67 -2.20 6.89 3.68
CA GLY A 67 -1.31 5.74 3.58
C GLY A 67 -0.35 5.85 2.40
N GLY A 68 -0.81 6.38 1.26
CA GLY A 68 0.03 6.74 0.11
C GLY A 68 1.09 7.79 0.47
N PHE A 69 0.69 8.84 1.19
CA PHE A 69 1.63 9.85 1.70
C PHE A 69 2.61 9.25 2.73
N PHE A 70 2.11 8.44 3.67
CA PHE A 70 2.91 7.76 4.68
C PHE A 70 4.01 6.89 4.05
N GLN A 71 3.67 5.99 3.12
CA GLN A 71 4.70 5.16 2.49
C GLN A 71 5.66 5.98 1.61
N THR A 72 5.21 7.11 1.03
CA THR A 72 6.09 8.00 0.27
C THR A 72 7.13 8.64 1.19
N ALA A 73 6.68 9.19 2.32
CA ALA A 73 7.56 9.74 3.35
C ALA A 73 8.54 8.69 3.90
N ALA A 74 8.05 7.50 4.26
CA ALA A 74 8.89 6.42 4.79
C ALA A 74 9.94 5.93 3.78
N ARG A 75 9.57 5.81 2.49
CA ARG A 75 10.50 5.41 1.42
C ARG A 75 11.56 6.48 1.16
N LEU A 76 11.18 7.75 1.17
CA LEU A 76 12.13 8.86 1.06
C LEU A 76 13.08 8.89 2.25
N ALA A 77 12.59 8.68 3.48
CA ALA A 77 13.43 8.58 4.68
C ALA A 77 14.48 7.47 4.53
N ARG A 78 14.05 6.24 4.21
CA ARG A 78 14.95 5.09 4.01
C ARG A 78 15.97 5.35 2.89
N TYR A 79 15.52 5.90 1.77
CA TYR A 79 16.36 6.10 0.59
C TYR A 79 17.39 7.22 0.76
N THR A 80 17.02 8.31 1.45
CA THR A 80 17.86 9.51 1.56
C THR A 80 18.61 9.61 2.88
N GLY A 81 18.20 8.86 3.91
CA GLY A 81 18.69 9.02 5.27
C GLY A 81 18.18 10.30 5.97
N ASN A 82 17.28 11.06 5.34
CA ASN A 82 16.83 12.35 5.87
C ASN A 82 15.71 12.18 6.91
N GLN A 83 16.01 12.60 8.15
CA GLN A 83 15.11 12.53 9.29
C GLN A 83 13.79 13.29 9.10
N THR A 84 13.76 14.37 8.31
CA THR A 84 12.52 15.13 8.07
C THR A 84 11.43 14.27 7.45
N PHE A 85 11.78 13.37 6.52
CA PHE A 85 10.83 12.45 5.94
C PHE A 85 10.34 11.41 6.96
N ALA A 86 11.22 10.95 7.85
CA ALA A 86 10.87 10.01 8.92
C ALA A 86 9.93 10.65 9.95
N ASP A 87 10.17 11.91 10.32
CA ASP A 87 9.31 12.66 11.24
C ASP A 87 7.90 12.84 10.67
N TRP A 88 7.79 13.11 9.37
CA TRP A 88 6.51 13.16 8.67
C TRP A 88 5.83 11.79 8.61
N ALA A 89 6.57 10.72 8.33
CA ALA A 89 6.02 9.37 8.34
C ALA A 89 5.46 9.00 9.73
N GLY A 90 6.18 9.34 10.80
CA GLY A 90 5.70 9.21 12.18
C GLY A 90 4.43 10.02 12.45
N ARG A 91 4.41 11.30 12.05
CA ARG A 91 3.24 12.18 12.19
C ARG A 91 2.00 11.63 11.49
N ILE A 92 2.14 11.13 10.27
CA ILE A 92 1.01 10.58 9.50
C ILE A 92 0.51 9.29 10.16
N TRP A 93 1.42 8.42 10.59
CA TRP A 93 1.06 7.20 11.34
C TRP A 93 0.27 7.54 12.61
N ASP A 94 0.81 8.44 13.43
CA ASP A 94 0.20 8.82 14.70
C ASP A 94 -1.17 9.48 14.45
N TRP A 95 -1.29 10.33 13.42
CA TRP A 95 -2.58 10.88 13.00
C TRP A 95 -3.57 9.78 12.60
N SER A 96 -3.18 8.86 11.70
CA SER A 96 -4.07 7.80 11.20
C SER A 96 -4.56 6.87 12.31
N THR A 97 -3.72 6.57 13.31
CA THR A 97 -4.14 5.83 14.51
C THR A 97 -5.02 6.67 15.44
N GLY A 98 -4.69 7.96 15.62
CA GLY A 98 -5.41 8.88 16.50
C GLY A 98 -6.83 9.19 16.02
N VAL A 99 -7.05 9.29 14.70
CA VAL A 99 -8.40 9.45 14.12
C VAL A 99 -9.13 8.12 13.96
N GLY A 100 -8.46 6.98 14.17
CA GLY A 100 -9.08 5.65 14.09
C GLY A 100 -9.14 5.03 12.69
N LEU A 101 -8.43 5.57 11.69
CA LEU A 101 -8.28 4.91 10.39
C LEU A 101 -7.48 3.62 10.50
N VAL A 102 -6.46 3.62 11.37
CA VAL A 102 -5.76 2.40 11.79
C VAL A 102 -6.20 2.08 13.21
N SER A 103 -6.97 0.99 13.36
CA SER A 103 -7.47 0.54 14.66
C SER A 103 -6.36 0.05 15.59
N ALA A 104 -6.68 -0.12 16.88
CA ALA A 104 -5.81 -0.77 17.85
C ALA A 104 -5.46 -2.23 17.46
N GLY A 105 -6.35 -2.90 16.71
CA GLY A 105 -6.12 -4.23 16.13
C GLY A 105 -5.42 -4.20 14.78
N PHE A 106 -4.88 -3.05 14.34
CA PHE A 106 -4.20 -2.83 13.07
C PHE A 106 -5.04 -3.02 11.80
N HIS A 107 -6.36 -3.25 11.91
CA HIS A 107 -7.26 -3.10 10.78
C HIS A 107 -7.22 -1.67 10.24
N VAL A 108 -7.20 -1.53 8.91
CA VAL A 108 -7.15 -0.25 8.21
C VAL A 108 -8.48 0.01 7.52
N PHE A 109 -9.21 0.98 8.03
CA PHE A 109 -10.55 1.37 7.61
C PHE A 109 -10.51 2.45 6.53
N ASP A 110 -11.59 2.60 5.77
CA ASP A 110 -11.55 3.36 4.52
C ASP A 110 -11.32 4.86 4.72
N GLY A 111 -12.03 5.51 5.64
CA GLY A 111 -11.96 6.95 5.79
C GLY A 111 -13.06 7.53 6.66
N ALA A 112 -13.09 8.85 6.78
CA ALA A 112 -14.16 9.58 7.44
C ALA A 112 -14.42 10.94 6.80
N GLY A 113 -15.65 11.43 7.00
CA GLY A 113 -16.04 12.79 6.63
C GLY A 113 -15.43 13.85 7.55
N ASP A 114 -15.02 14.97 6.98
CA ASP A 114 -14.45 16.10 7.74
C ASP A 114 -15.24 17.41 7.62
N ALA A 115 -16.37 17.41 6.90
CA ALA A 115 -17.25 18.57 6.81
C ALA A 115 -18.00 18.86 8.12
N ASP A 116 -18.46 20.10 8.26
CA ASP A 116 -19.33 20.55 9.34
C ASP A 116 -18.80 20.17 10.74
N THR A 117 -19.57 19.41 11.50
CA THR A 117 -19.20 18.90 12.83
C THR A 117 -18.67 17.47 12.79
N ALA A 118 -18.53 16.85 11.60
CA ALA A 118 -18.15 15.44 11.49
C ALA A 118 -16.75 15.20 12.05
N ASN A 119 -15.77 16.05 11.69
CA ASN A 119 -14.42 16.06 12.26
C ASN A 119 -13.76 14.67 12.36
N CYS A 120 -14.00 13.81 11.37
CA CYS A 120 -13.55 12.42 11.30
C CYS A 120 -14.05 11.52 12.45
N SER A 121 -15.19 11.85 13.07
CA SER A 121 -15.75 11.11 14.21
C SER A 121 -16.45 9.81 13.81
N GLU A 122 -16.88 9.69 12.55
CA GLU A 122 -17.55 8.50 12.01
C GLU A 122 -16.67 7.83 10.96
N ILE A 123 -16.01 6.74 11.35
CA ILE A 123 -15.09 5.98 10.51
C ILE A 123 -15.87 4.95 9.69
N SER A 124 -15.79 5.03 8.36
CA SER A 124 -16.26 3.98 7.48
C SER A 124 -15.47 2.70 7.74
N GLN A 125 -16.15 1.64 8.19
CA GLN A 125 -15.52 0.37 8.56
C GLN A 125 -15.15 -0.51 7.36
N ASP A 126 -15.34 -0.01 6.14
CA ASP A 126 -14.91 -0.72 4.93
C ASP A 126 -13.40 -0.99 4.97
N GLN A 127 -13.03 -2.20 4.59
CA GLN A 127 -11.64 -2.65 4.54
C GLN A 127 -11.31 -3.13 3.13
N TRP A 128 -10.26 -2.55 2.58
CA TRP A 128 -9.76 -2.81 1.23
C TRP A 128 -8.28 -3.16 1.29
N SER A 129 -7.85 -4.15 0.50
CA SER A 129 -6.49 -4.69 0.67
C SER A 129 -5.40 -3.65 0.41
N TYR A 130 -5.61 -2.74 -0.54
CA TYR A 130 -4.69 -1.66 -0.86
C TYR A 130 -4.47 -0.68 0.31
N ASN A 131 -5.49 -0.42 1.14
CA ASN A 131 -5.38 0.44 2.31
C ASN A 131 -4.40 -0.19 3.30
N ALA A 132 -4.65 -1.45 3.70
CA ALA A 132 -3.75 -2.19 4.58
C ALA A 132 -2.32 -2.27 4.01
N ALA A 133 -2.21 -2.48 2.70
CA ALA A 133 -0.93 -2.60 2.02
C ALA A 133 -0.11 -1.30 2.03
N THR A 134 -0.75 -0.12 1.87
CA THR A 134 -0.03 1.16 1.95
C THR A 134 0.60 1.38 3.33
N TYR A 135 -0.12 1.09 4.42
CA TYR A 135 0.40 1.22 5.77
C TYR A 135 1.43 0.13 6.10
N LEU A 136 1.22 -1.10 5.66
CA LEU A 136 2.21 -2.18 5.85
C LEU A 136 3.56 -1.80 5.22
N HIS A 137 3.54 -1.33 3.97
CA HIS A 137 4.76 -0.95 3.27
C HIS A 137 5.44 0.26 3.91
N GLY A 138 4.67 1.28 4.32
CA GLY A 138 5.24 2.43 5.02
C GLY A 138 5.89 2.03 6.35
N ALA A 139 5.24 1.18 7.14
CA ALA A 139 5.79 0.68 8.40
C ALA A 139 7.06 -0.17 8.18
N ALA A 140 7.10 -0.99 7.13
CA ALA A 140 8.28 -1.78 6.75
C ALA A 140 9.47 -0.89 6.36
N ASN A 141 9.21 0.23 5.67
CA ASN A 141 10.24 1.21 5.35
C ASN A 141 10.77 1.92 6.60
N MET A 142 9.89 2.25 7.55
CA MET A 142 10.29 2.85 8.83
C MET A 142 11.08 1.87 9.71
N TYR A 143 10.72 0.59 9.72
CA TYR A 143 11.52 -0.48 10.34
C TYR A 143 12.94 -0.52 9.76
N ALA A 144 13.05 -0.51 8.42
CA ALA A 144 14.34 -0.57 7.74
C ALA A 144 15.18 0.72 7.89
N PHE A 145 14.54 1.87 8.14
CA PHE A 145 15.22 3.14 8.40
C PHE A 145 15.72 3.27 9.84
N SER A 146 15.02 2.67 10.81
CA SER A 146 15.25 2.88 12.24
C SER A 146 16.19 1.85 12.87
N SER A 147 16.60 2.10 14.11
CA SER A 147 17.43 1.21 14.93
C SER A 147 16.96 1.19 16.39
N GLY A 148 17.29 0.14 17.14
CA GLY A 148 17.00 0.05 18.58
C GLY A 148 15.49 -0.01 18.89
N ASP A 149 15.05 0.78 19.87
CA ASP A 149 13.65 0.77 20.33
C ASP A 149 12.66 1.22 19.24
N GLU A 150 13.06 2.18 18.39
CA GLU A 150 12.25 2.63 17.27
C GLU A 150 12.05 1.51 16.24
N GLN A 151 13.08 0.72 15.96
CA GLN A 151 12.99 -0.43 15.07
C GLN A 151 12.04 -1.49 15.63
N THR A 152 12.17 -1.81 16.93
CA THR A 152 11.25 -2.74 17.63
C THR A 152 9.79 -2.26 17.55
N LYS A 153 9.57 -0.95 17.72
CA LYS A 153 8.24 -0.33 17.61
C LYS A 153 7.66 -0.50 16.20
N TRP A 154 8.44 -0.23 15.16
CA TRP A 154 7.99 -0.38 13.78
C TRP A 154 7.80 -1.86 13.39
N GLU A 155 8.62 -2.77 13.89
CA GLU A 155 8.43 -4.21 13.71
C GLU A 155 7.09 -4.68 14.28
N THR A 156 6.76 -4.24 15.49
CA THR A 156 5.47 -4.54 16.13
C THR A 156 4.30 -4.07 15.27
N ARG A 157 4.41 -2.86 14.67
CA ARG A 157 3.39 -2.32 13.77
C ARG A 157 3.27 -3.13 12.49
N VAL A 158 4.39 -3.54 11.89
CA VAL A 158 4.41 -4.41 10.69
C VAL A 158 3.75 -5.74 10.97
N LEU A 159 4.10 -6.40 12.08
CA LEU A 159 3.52 -7.69 12.47
C LEU A 159 2.01 -7.58 12.72
N GLY A 160 1.57 -6.50 13.38
CA GLY A 160 0.15 -6.20 13.58
C GLY A 160 -0.61 -6.01 12.28
N LEU A 161 -0.10 -5.17 11.38
CA LEU A 161 -0.70 -4.92 10.06
C LEU A 161 -0.75 -6.20 9.20
N LEU A 162 0.31 -7.01 9.21
CA LEU A 162 0.35 -8.29 8.51
C LEU A 162 -0.69 -9.27 9.08
N GLY A 163 -0.83 -9.33 10.41
CA GLY A 163 -1.83 -10.16 11.07
C GLY A 163 -3.26 -9.76 10.69
N ALA A 164 -3.56 -8.45 10.73
CA ALA A 164 -4.86 -7.92 10.33
C ALA A 164 -5.13 -8.17 8.83
N ALA A 165 -4.15 -7.93 7.96
CA ALA A 165 -4.29 -8.19 6.52
C ALA A 165 -4.52 -9.68 6.23
N ASN A 166 -3.81 -10.58 6.91
CA ASN A 166 -4.00 -12.02 6.79
C ASN A 166 -5.43 -12.44 7.20
N ALA A 167 -5.94 -11.88 8.30
CA ALA A 167 -7.29 -12.19 8.79
C ALA A 167 -8.41 -11.68 7.86
N THR A 168 -8.19 -10.56 7.15
CA THR A 168 -9.23 -9.92 6.34
C THR A 168 -9.20 -10.32 4.86
N PHE A 169 -8.01 -10.45 4.27
CA PHE A 169 -7.84 -10.54 2.81
C PHE A 169 -7.34 -11.89 2.32
N PHE A 170 -7.29 -12.91 3.18
CA PHE A 170 -6.88 -14.26 2.79
C PHE A 170 -7.87 -15.31 3.29
N SER A 171 -7.88 -16.47 2.63
CA SER A 171 -8.76 -17.59 2.95
C SER A 171 -10.25 -17.25 2.76
N PRO A 172 -10.68 -16.94 1.53
CA PRO A 172 -12.07 -16.56 1.23
C PRO A 172 -13.08 -17.63 1.64
N GLU A 173 -12.69 -18.90 1.55
CA GLU A 173 -13.51 -20.08 1.83
C GLU A 173 -12.69 -21.12 2.62
N ALA A 174 -13.36 -22.08 3.24
CA ALA A 174 -12.73 -23.12 4.07
C ALA A 174 -11.77 -24.02 3.28
N ASP A 175 -12.00 -24.19 1.98
CA ASP A 175 -11.17 -24.97 1.05
C ASP A 175 -10.18 -24.10 0.24
N ALA A 176 -10.19 -22.78 0.43
CA ALA A 176 -9.32 -21.82 -0.26
C ALA A 176 -8.33 -21.14 0.70
N ILE A 177 -7.78 -21.90 1.66
CA ILE A 177 -6.89 -21.40 2.71
C ILE A 177 -5.66 -20.70 2.10
N GLY A 178 -5.38 -19.47 2.55
CA GLY A 178 -4.21 -18.69 2.14
C GLY A 178 -4.32 -18.04 0.76
N VAL A 179 -5.47 -18.14 0.09
CA VAL A 179 -5.73 -17.45 -1.18
C VAL A 179 -6.17 -16.01 -0.91
N MET A 180 -5.53 -15.04 -1.56
CA MET A 180 -5.88 -13.62 -1.44
C MET A 180 -7.20 -13.28 -2.13
N TYR A 181 -8.02 -12.45 -1.49
CA TYR A 181 -9.31 -11.99 -2.03
C TYR A 181 -9.72 -10.60 -1.51
N GLU A 182 -10.63 -9.94 -2.23
CA GLU A 182 -11.33 -8.72 -1.79
C GLU A 182 -12.68 -9.04 -1.14
N GLN A 183 -12.71 -9.03 0.19
CA GLN A 183 -13.85 -9.51 0.97
C GLN A 183 -15.16 -8.74 0.73
N ASN A 184 -15.06 -7.45 0.41
CA ASN A 184 -16.22 -6.59 0.21
C ASN A 184 -16.95 -6.81 -1.14
N CYS A 185 -16.28 -7.38 -2.15
CA CYS A 185 -16.83 -7.37 -3.51
C CYS A 185 -16.58 -8.64 -4.33
N GLU A 186 -15.55 -9.42 -4.03
CA GLU A 186 -15.12 -10.53 -4.90
C GLU A 186 -16.05 -11.74 -4.78
N LYS A 187 -16.60 -11.98 -3.58
CA LYS A 187 -17.57 -13.07 -3.34
C LYS A 187 -18.80 -12.92 -4.22
N THR A 188 -19.33 -11.71 -4.31
CA THR A 188 -20.54 -11.35 -5.06
C THR A 188 -20.28 -10.92 -6.51
N ALA A 189 -19.01 -10.90 -6.96
CA ALA A 189 -18.62 -10.42 -8.28
C ALA A 189 -19.11 -8.99 -8.57
N THR A 190 -19.00 -8.10 -7.57
CA THR A 190 -19.44 -6.70 -7.64
C THR A 190 -18.28 -5.71 -7.55
N CYS A 191 -17.04 -6.17 -7.72
CA CYS A 191 -15.88 -5.29 -7.68
C CYS A 191 -15.92 -4.29 -8.83
N THR A 192 -15.63 -3.02 -8.53
CA THR A 192 -15.42 -1.99 -9.55
C THR A 192 -14.05 -2.17 -10.22
N THR A 193 -13.83 -1.46 -11.33
CA THR A 193 -12.53 -1.42 -12.03
C THR A 193 -11.35 -1.02 -11.14
N ASP A 194 -11.58 -0.19 -10.11
CA ASP A 194 -10.54 0.15 -9.15
C ASP A 194 -10.24 -1.04 -8.23
N GLN A 195 -11.30 -1.65 -7.68
CA GLN A 195 -11.23 -2.72 -6.68
C GLN A 195 -10.60 -4.00 -7.23
N THR A 196 -10.78 -4.30 -8.52
CA THR A 196 -10.11 -5.44 -9.17
C THR A 196 -8.57 -5.32 -9.15
N SER A 197 -8.04 -4.11 -9.02
CA SER A 197 -6.60 -3.85 -8.94
C SER A 197 -6.02 -3.91 -7.51
N PHE A 198 -6.85 -3.96 -6.46
CA PHE A 198 -6.36 -3.78 -5.09
C PHE A 198 -5.43 -4.92 -4.63
N LYS A 199 -5.75 -6.17 -5.00
CA LYS A 199 -4.88 -7.34 -4.75
C LYS A 199 -3.46 -7.15 -5.30
N SER A 200 -3.31 -6.44 -6.42
CA SER A 200 -1.99 -6.12 -6.98
C SER A 200 -1.12 -5.31 -6.02
N SER A 201 -1.71 -4.32 -5.35
CA SER A 201 -1.02 -3.47 -4.38
C SER A 201 -0.64 -4.27 -3.14
N LEU A 202 -1.56 -5.10 -2.63
CA LEU A 202 -1.28 -5.97 -1.49
C LEU A 202 -0.16 -6.96 -1.80
N ALA A 203 -0.23 -7.66 -2.93
CA ALA A 203 0.79 -8.63 -3.33
C ALA A 203 2.18 -8.01 -3.43
N ARG A 204 2.28 -6.91 -4.20
CA ARG A 204 3.54 -6.18 -4.42
C ARG A 204 4.18 -5.73 -3.11
N TRP A 205 3.39 -5.13 -2.23
CA TRP A 205 3.91 -4.53 -1.01
C TRP A 205 4.12 -5.55 0.11
N LEU A 206 3.41 -6.67 0.11
CA LEU A 206 3.79 -7.85 0.90
C LEU A 206 5.17 -8.34 0.50
N GLY A 207 5.41 -8.59 -0.80
CA GLY A 207 6.72 -9.04 -1.29
C GLY A 207 7.86 -8.11 -0.84
N ARG A 208 7.68 -6.79 -1.00
CA ARG A 208 8.66 -5.79 -0.51
C ARG A 208 8.84 -5.83 1.01
N THR A 209 7.77 -6.01 1.77
CA THR A 209 7.82 -6.13 3.23
C THR A 209 8.62 -7.37 3.66
N ALA A 210 8.47 -8.50 2.97
CA ALA A 210 9.23 -9.72 3.25
C ALA A 210 10.74 -9.55 3.10
N VAL A 211 11.19 -8.63 2.25
CA VAL A 211 12.61 -8.27 2.09
C VAL A 211 13.08 -7.30 3.16
N LEU A 212 12.24 -6.31 3.50
CA LEU A 212 12.61 -5.25 4.45
C LEU A 212 12.54 -5.70 5.91
N VAL A 213 11.67 -6.66 6.24
CA VAL A 213 11.40 -7.12 7.61
C VAL A 213 11.54 -8.64 7.65
N PRO A 214 12.75 -9.17 7.90
CA PRO A 214 13.04 -10.60 7.76
C PRO A 214 12.13 -11.53 8.58
N SER A 215 11.69 -11.08 9.75
CA SER A 215 10.78 -11.84 10.64
C SER A 215 9.41 -12.13 10.00
N THR A 216 9.00 -11.37 8.98
CA THR A 216 7.73 -11.58 8.26
C THR A 216 7.86 -12.50 7.04
N SER A 217 9.09 -12.79 6.62
CA SER A 217 9.37 -13.36 5.29
C SER A 217 8.68 -14.70 5.07
N GLN A 218 8.79 -15.63 6.03
CA GLN A 218 8.19 -16.96 5.90
C GLN A 218 6.66 -16.88 5.75
N THR A 219 5.99 -16.08 6.58
CA THR A 219 4.53 -15.91 6.53
C THR A 219 4.10 -15.29 5.21
N ILE A 220 4.74 -14.20 4.81
CA ILE A 220 4.38 -13.48 3.57
C ILE A 220 4.61 -14.35 2.34
N MET A 221 5.78 -15.00 2.23
CA MET A 221 6.09 -15.81 1.05
C MET A 221 5.17 -17.02 0.94
N GLY A 222 4.74 -17.60 2.07
CA GLY A 222 3.71 -18.65 2.07
C GLY A 222 2.38 -18.15 1.51
N LEU A 223 1.88 -16.99 1.96
CA LEU A 223 0.64 -16.39 1.46
C LEU A 223 0.72 -16.04 -0.02
N LEU A 224 1.83 -15.45 -0.46
CA LEU A 224 2.06 -15.11 -1.87
C LEU A 224 2.16 -16.35 -2.75
N GLN A 225 2.84 -17.41 -2.29
CA GLN A 225 2.98 -18.66 -3.05
C GLN A 225 1.62 -19.31 -3.29
N THR A 226 0.82 -19.47 -2.24
CA THR A 226 -0.54 -20.04 -2.35
C THR A 226 -1.42 -19.19 -3.27
N SER A 227 -1.39 -17.86 -3.11
CA SER A 227 -2.17 -16.95 -3.93
C SER A 227 -1.73 -16.95 -5.40
N ALA A 228 -0.43 -17.03 -5.68
CA ALA A 228 0.11 -17.06 -7.03
C ALA A 228 -0.26 -18.37 -7.76
N GLN A 229 -0.23 -19.50 -7.05
CA GLN A 229 -0.68 -20.79 -7.61
C GLN A 229 -2.16 -20.75 -7.97
N ALA A 230 -2.99 -20.18 -7.10
CA ALA A 230 -4.42 -20.00 -7.31
C ALA A 230 -4.73 -19.00 -8.44
N ALA A 231 -3.97 -17.90 -8.52
CA ALA A 231 -4.09 -16.94 -9.63
C ALA A 231 -3.74 -17.60 -10.97
N ALA A 232 -2.64 -18.35 -11.03
CA ALA A 232 -2.20 -19.04 -12.24
C ALA A 232 -3.21 -20.07 -12.74
N SER A 233 -3.92 -20.78 -11.86
CA SER A 233 -4.98 -21.71 -12.27
C SER A 233 -6.20 -21.00 -12.86
N GLY A 234 -6.44 -19.73 -12.49
CA GLY A 234 -7.45 -18.87 -13.09
C GLY A 234 -7.05 -18.19 -14.39
N CYS A 235 -5.84 -18.43 -14.91
CA CYS A 235 -5.31 -17.85 -16.15
C CYS A 235 -5.46 -18.80 -17.36
N ASP A 236 -6.67 -19.29 -17.57
CA ASP A 236 -7.05 -20.17 -18.68
C ASP A 236 -8.18 -19.57 -19.56
N GLY A 237 -8.50 -18.29 -19.36
CA GLY A 237 -9.57 -17.58 -20.06
C GLY A 237 -9.29 -17.30 -21.55
N TYR A 238 -10.37 -17.27 -22.33
CA TYR A 238 -10.44 -16.84 -23.73
C TYR A 238 -9.45 -17.50 -24.72
N GLY A 239 -8.81 -18.62 -24.36
CA GLY A 239 -7.81 -19.28 -25.21
C GLY A 239 -6.48 -18.51 -25.36
N ASN A 240 -6.25 -17.48 -24.54
CA ASN A 240 -5.03 -16.66 -24.53
C ASN A 240 -4.46 -16.47 -23.11
N SER A 241 -4.84 -17.34 -22.17
CA SER A 241 -4.43 -17.29 -20.77
C SER A 241 -4.84 -16.00 -20.03
N THR A 242 -5.99 -15.42 -20.39
CA THR A 242 -6.56 -14.31 -19.63
C THR A 242 -6.89 -14.77 -18.21
N CYS A 243 -6.42 -14.03 -17.21
CA CYS A 243 -6.65 -14.34 -15.80
C CYS A 243 -8.03 -13.89 -15.32
N GLY A 244 -8.61 -14.67 -14.40
CA GLY A 244 -9.84 -14.35 -13.68
C GLY A 244 -9.59 -13.59 -12.38
N MET A 245 -10.65 -12.96 -11.85
CA MET A 245 -10.57 -12.25 -10.56
C MET A 245 -10.58 -13.24 -9.40
N LYS A 246 -11.53 -14.17 -9.39
CA LYS A 246 -11.79 -15.13 -8.30
C LYS A 246 -10.86 -16.33 -8.33
N TRP A 247 -9.76 -16.27 -7.58
CA TRP A 247 -8.70 -17.27 -7.61
C TRP A 247 -9.06 -18.63 -6.96
N TRP A 248 -10.22 -18.74 -6.33
CA TRP A 248 -10.77 -20.00 -5.81
C TRP A 248 -11.88 -20.60 -6.68
N ALA A 249 -12.12 -20.05 -7.88
CA ALA A 249 -13.15 -20.53 -8.80
C ALA A 249 -12.78 -21.81 -9.59
N ASN A 250 -11.56 -22.35 -9.40
CA ASN A 250 -11.01 -23.49 -10.17
C ASN A 250 -11.02 -23.26 -11.70
N GLY A 251 -10.53 -22.10 -12.13
CA GLY A 251 -10.45 -21.68 -13.53
C GLY A 251 -10.85 -20.22 -13.72
N PHE A 252 -10.90 -19.77 -14.96
CA PHE A 252 -11.35 -18.44 -15.33
C PHE A 252 -12.81 -18.22 -14.93
N ASP A 253 -13.06 -17.19 -14.12
CA ASP A 253 -14.36 -16.89 -13.53
C ASP A 253 -15.27 -16.02 -14.42
N GLY A 254 -14.83 -15.73 -15.66
CA GLY A 254 -15.55 -14.87 -16.59
C GLY A 254 -15.31 -13.38 -16.39
N GLN A 255 -14.54 -12.97 -15.36
CA GLN A 255 -14.23 -11.57 -15.08
C GLN A 255 -12.82 -11.23 -15.53
N SER A 256 -12.67 -10.16 -16.32
CA SER A 256 -11.37 -9.65 -16.70
C SER A 256 -11.42 -8.15 -17.01
N ASP A 257 -10.46 -7.43 -16.46
CA ASP A 257 -10.11 -6.06 -16.82
C ASP A 257 -8.60 -5.85 -16.57
N LEU A 258 -8.12 -4.61 -16.68
CA LEU A 258 -6.72 -4.30 -16.39
C LEU A 258 -6.33 -4.64 -14.94
N GLY A 259 -7.21 -4.38 -13.96
CA GLY A 259 -6.95 -4.63 -12.55
C GLY A 259 -6.82 -6.12 -12.25
N VAL A 260 -7.68 -6.95 -12.84
CA VAL A 260 -7.60 -8.42 -12.74
C VAL A 260 -6.27 -8.94 -13.27
N GLN A 261 -5.87 -8.51 -14.48
CA GLN A 261 -4.59 -8.96 -15.06
C GLN A 261 -3.39 -8.45 -14.23
N LEU A 262 -3.45 -7.21 -13.74
CA LEU A 262 -2.40 -6.63 -12.91
C LEU A 262 -2.27 -7.36 -11.57
N SER A 263 -3.38 -7.75 -10.94
CA SER A 263 -3.39 -8.51 -9.70
C SER A 263 -2.74 -9.89 -9.86
N ALA A 264 -3.05 -10.61 -10.95
CA ALA A 264 -2.42 -11.89 -11.26
C ALA A 264 -0.91 -11.74 -11.56
N LEU A 265 -0.53 -10.70 -12.31
CA LEU A 265 0.87 -10.40 -12.61
C LEU A 265 1.67 -10.10 -11.34
N GLU A 266 1.18 -9.20 -10.48
CA GLU A 266 1.91 -8.76 -9.28
C GLU A 266 2.10 -9.89 -8.26
N VAL A 267 1.12 -10.77 -8.08
CA VAL A 267 1.27 -11.89 -7.14
C VAL A 267 2.33 -12.90 -7.61
N VAL A 268 2.40 -13.15 -8.93
CA VAL A 268 3.45 -14.00 -9.51
C VAL A 268 4.82 -13.34 -9.43
N LEU A 269 4.93 -12.06 -9.82
CA LEU A 269 6.20 -11.32 -9.75
C LEU A 269 6.72 -11.19 -8.32
N SER A 270 5.83 -11.09 -7.33
CA SER A 270 6.21 -10.98 -5.91
C SER A 270 6.92 -12.24 -5.38
N LEU A 271 6.78 -13.40 -6.04
CA LEU A 271 7.57 -14.60 -5.71
C LEU A 271 9.06 -14.43 -6.03
N LEU A 272 9.41 -13.53 -6.94
CA LEU A 272 10.78 -13.30 -7.39
C LEU A 272 11.51 -12.28 -6.52
N VAL A 273 10.88 -11.77 -5.46
CA VAL A 273 11.42 -10.66 -4.67
C VAL A 273 12.77 -10.99 -4.01
N ALA A 274 12.99 -12.25 -3.62
CA ALA A 274 14.26 -12.72 -3.06
C ALA A 274 15.38 -12.86 -4.11
N SER A 275 15.03 -12.94 -5.39
CA SER A 275 15.98 -13.00 -6.53
C SER A 275 16.20 -11.64 -7.19
N ALA A 276 15.46 -10.61 -6.78
CA ALA A 276 15.61 -9.26 -7.29
C ALA A 276 16.89 -8.60 -6.74
N PRO A 277 17.43 -7.58 -7.43
CA PRO A 277 18.47 -6.73 -6.86
C PRO A 277 18.05 -6.17 -5.51
N GLY A 278 18.98 -6.19 -4.55
CA GLY A 278 18.76 -5.65 -3.22
C GLY A 278 18.20 -4.23 -3.27
N VAL A 279 17.37 -3.89 -2.28
CA VAL A 279 16.79 -2.55 -2.21
C VAL A 279 17.92 -1.55 -2.01
N ALA A 280 17.93 -0.50 -2.82
CA ALA A 280 18.93 0.56 -2.75
C ALA A 280 18.97 1.16 -1.35
N VAL A 281 20.13 1.05 -0.72
CA VAL A 281 20.53 1.75 0.49
C VAL A 281 21.30 3.01 0.08
N PRO A 282 21.34 4.07 0.90
CA PRO A 282 22.13 5.25 0.57
C PRO A 282 23.58 4.85 0.28
N VAL A 283 24.15 5.35 -0.82
CA VAL A 283 25.60 5.41 -0.93
C VAL A 283 26.01 6.42 0.14
N ALA A 284 26.72 5.97 1.17
CA ALA A 284 27.29 6.89 2.16
C ALA A 284 28.05 7.98 1.41
N ALA A 285 27.65 9.23 1.60
CA ALA A 285 28.39 10.40 1.11
C ALA A 285 29.67 10.58 1.93
#